data_AF-A0A383EFL8-F1
#
_entry.id   AF-A0A383EFL8-F1
#
_cell.length_a   1.000
_cell.length_b   1.000
_cell.length_c   1.000
_cell.angle_alpha   90.00
_cell.angle_beta   90.00
_cell.angle_gamma   90.00
#
_symmetry.space_group_name_H-M   'P 1'
#
loop_
_entity.id
_entity.type
_entity.pdbx_description
1 polymer ?
#
loop_
_entity_poly.entity_id
_entity_poly.type
_entity_poly.pdbx_seq_one_letter_code
_entity_poly.pdbx_strand_id
1 'polypeptide(L)'
;MLESTITDYTVYAIGAPIVLALIAIEAIFSSKNTLGLYKTGDSWGTFGLIAGNVVVNILMKGSIFGFYLFLYQFRIFEINAIVPLWMVVILTLVAIDFIYYWFHRTSHRVRFFWAIHMNHHSSEEMNFLVSLRQAWFNPVFRVPFFFVMPLIGFDPTITLVVGAGSTLWAV
;
A
#
# COMPACT_ATOMS: atom_id res chain seq x y z
N MET A 1 2.52 -14.42 32.73
CA MET A 1 1.56 -13.72 31.85
C MET A 1 1.82 -14.21 30.45
N LEU A 2 0.83 -14.82 29.80
CA LEU A 2 0.92 -15.16 28.39
C LEU A 2 0.90 -13.84 27.62
N GLU A 3 2.05 -13.41 27.09
CA GLU A 3 2.04 -12.41 26.04
C GLU A 3 1.25 -13.00 24.88
N SER A 4 0.04 -12.48 24.65
CA SER A 4 -0.65 -12.75 23.39
C SER A 4 0.13 -12.05 22.29
N THR A 5 1.08 -12.75 21.68
CA THR A 5 1.77 -12.25 20.49
C THR A 5 0.74 -12.08 19.40
N ILE A 6 0.34 -10.84 19.15
CA ILE A 6 -0.49 -10.50 18.00
C ILE A 6 0.33 -10.88 16.77
N THR A 7 -0.11 -11.90 16.06
CA THR A 7 0.52 -12.34 14.81
C THR A 7 -0.17 -11.66 13.63
N ASP A 8 0.49 -11.63 12.46
CA ASP A 8 -0.15 -11.23 11.20
C ASP A 8 -1.48 -11.97 10.98
N TYR A 9 -1.51 -13.27 11.31
CA TYR A 9 -2.72 -14.07 11.26
C TYR A 9 -3.82 -13.50 12.17
N THR A 10 -3.50 -13.10 13.40
CA THR A 10 -4.45 -12.48 14.33
C THR A 10 -4.98 -11.16 13.79
N VAL A 11 -4.12 -10.33 13.18
CA VAL A 11 -4.51 -9.06 12.56
C VAL A 11 -5.48 -9.30 11.39
N TYR A 12 -5.16 -10.22 10.48
CA TYR A 12 -6.04 -10.53 9.35
C TYR A 12 -7.33 -11.22 9.78
N ALA A 13 -7.27 -12.13 10.75
CA ALA A 13 -8.43 -12.86 11.26
C ALA A 13 -9.46 -11.96 11.94
N ILE A 14 -9.05 -10.79 12.45
CA ILE A 14 -9.95 -9.81 13.06
C ILE A 14 -10.29 -8.69 12.08
N GLY A 15 -9.28 -8.11 11.41
CA GLY A 15 -9.44 -6.95 10.53
C GLY A 15 -10.22 -7.26 9.26
N ALA A 16 -9.94 -8.39 8.60
CA ALA A 16 -10.61 -8.72 7.33
C ALA A 16 -12.12 -8.93 7.51
N PRO A 17 -12.62 -9.68 8.53
CA PRO A 17 -14.06 -9.77 8.78
C PRO A 17 -14.73 -8.43 9.05
N ILE A 18 -14.07 -7.51 9.76
CA ILE A 18 -14.62 -6.17 10.02
C ILE A 18 -14.80 -5.40 8.71
N VAL A 19 -13.75 -5.35 7.87
CA VAL A 19 -13.81 -4.64 6.58
C VAL A 19 -14.87 -5.27 5.66
N LEU A 20 -14.93 -6.60 5.58
CA LEU A 20 -15.93 -7.30 4.79
C LEU A 20 -17.36 -7.07 5.31
N ALA A 21 -17.54 -7.00 6.64
CA ALA A 21 -18.82 -6.67 7.24
C ALA A 21 -19.25 -5.23 6.91
N LEU A 22 -18.33 -4.26 6.95
CA LEU A 22 -18.62 -2.87 6.57
C LEU A 22 -19.05 -2.76 5.10
N ILE A 23 -18.33 -3.43 4.19
CA ILE A 23 -18.70 -3.51 2.77
C ILE A 23 -20.08 -4.15 2.60
N ALA A 24 -20.35 -5.27 3.29
CA ALA A 24 -21.63 -5.96 3.19
C ALA A 24 -22.79 -5.11 3.73
N ILE A 25 -22.60 -4.44 4.87
CA ILE A 25 -23.59 -3.55 5.47
C ILE A 25 -23.92 -2.40 4.52
N GLU A 26 -22.89 -1.74 3.95
CA GLU A 26 -23.09 -0.64 3.00
C GLU A 26 -23.76 -1.11 1.71
N ALA A 27 -23.36 -2.26 1.17
CA ALA A 27 -23.97 -2.84 -0.03
C ALA A 27 -25.46 -3.18 0.19
N ILE A 28 -25.80 -3.78 1.33
CA ILE A 28 -27.19 -4.09 1.70
C ILE A 28 -27.99 -2.78 1.89
N PHE A 29 -27.42 -1.79 2.58
CA PHE A 29 -28.05 -0.50 2.78
C PHE A 29 -28.29 0.23 1.45
N SER A 30 -27.30 0.25 0.56
CA SER A 30 -27.41 0.83 -0.78
C SER A 30 -28.49 0.14 -1.61
N SER A 31 -28.60 -1.18 -1.53
CA SER A 31 -29.64 -1.95 -2.25
C SER A 31 -31.04 -1.65 -1.70
N LYS A 32 -31.22 -1.70 -0.37
CA LYS A 32 -32.52 -1.42 0.28
C LYS A 32 -33.02 0.01 0.05
N ASN A 33 -32.12 0.98 -0.02
CA ASN A 33 -32.45 2.39 -0.22
C ASN A 33 -32.29 2.86 -1.67
N THR A 34 -32.09 1.93 -2.62
CA THR A 34 -31.96 2.22 -4.06
C THR A 34 -30.93 3.31 -4.40
N LEU A 35 -29.80 3.35 -3.66
CA LEU A 35 -28.78 4.40 -3.80
C LEU A 35 -27.87 4.18 -5.01
N GLY A 36 -27.78 2.95 -5.54
CA GLY A 36 -27.01 2.65 -6.74
C GLY A 36 -25.49 2.70 -6.57
N LEU A 37 -24.97 2.74 -5.35
CA LEU A 37 -23.52 2.90 -5.06
C LEU A 37 -22.65 1.72 -5.51
N TYR A 38 -23.23 0.54 -5.72
CA TYR A 38 -22.54 -0.69 -6.12
C TYR A 38 -22.96 -1.14 -7.52
N LYS A 39 -22.39 -0.49 -8.56
CA LYS A 39 -22.60 -0.90 -9.96
C LYS A 39 -21.89 -2.22 -10.23
N THR A 40 -22.59 -3.22 -10.77
CA THR A 40 -22.04 -4.58 -10.97
C THR A 40 -20.72 -4.60 -11.77
N GLY A 41 -20.66 -3.83 -12.86
CA GLY A 41 -19.43 -3.75 -13.68
C GLY A 41 -18.26 -3.13 -12.92
N ASP A 42 -18.51 -2.11 -12.11
CA ASP A 42 -17.48 -1.45 -11.32
C ASP A 42 -16.99 -2.31 -10.15
N SER A 43 -17.91 -3.02 -9.48
CA SER A 43 -17.58 -4.00 -8.44
C SER A 43 -16.68 -5.12 -8.98
N TRP A 44 -17.01 -5.69 -10.14
CA TRP A 44 -16.17 -6.72 -10.77
C TRP A 44 -14.82 -6.18 -11.22
N GLY A 45 -14.77 -4.96 -11.77
CA GLY A 45 -13.52 -4.28 -12.07
C GLY A 45 -12.65 -4.08 -10.83
N THR A 46 -13.26 -3.72 -9.70
CA THR A 46 -12.57 -3.56 -8.42
C THR A 46 -12.02 -4.88 -7.90
N PHE A 47 -12.80 -5.97 -7.94
CA PHE A 47 -12.28 -7.31 -7.59
C PHE A 47 -11.11 -7.74 -8.47
N GLY A 48 -11.19 -7.47 -9.78
CA GLY A 48 -10.08 -7.73 -10.70
C GLY A 48 -8.82 -6.93 -10.35
N LEU A 49 -8.98 -5.67 -9.97
CA LEU A 49 -7.88 -4.81 -9.54
C LEU A 49 -7.22 -5.28 -8.23
N ILE A 50 -8.03 -5.62 -7.23
CA ILE A 50 -7.56 -6.22 -5.97
C ILE A 50 -6.78 -7.51 -6.26
N ALA A 51 -7.37 -8.44 -7.00
CA ALA A 51 -6.75 -9.73 -7.28
C ALA A 51 -5.42 -9.57 -8.03
N GLY A 52 -5.39 -8.77 -9.10
CA GLY A 52 -4.15 -8.55 -9.86
C GLY A 52 -3.08 -7.80 -9.07
N ASN A 53 -3.46 -6.81 -8.25
CA ASN A 53 -2.51 -6.14 -7.36
C ASN A 53 -1.89 -7.10 -6.33
N VAL A 54 -2.69 -7.99 -5.73
CA VAL A 54 -2.20 -9.02 -4.81
C VAL A 54 -1.25 -9.98 -5.52
N VAL A 55 -1.61 -10.48 -6.70
CA VAL A 55 -0.75 -11.37 -7.50
C VAL A 55 0.58 -10.71 -7.83
N VAL A 56 0.56 -9.47 -8.36
CA VAL A 56 1.78 -8.73 -8.67
C VAL A 56 2.63 -8.49 -7.42
N ASN A 57 2.03 -8.12 -6.30
CA ASN A 57 2.74 -7.98 -5.03
C ASN A 57 3.43 -9.27 -4.62
N ILE A 58 2.73 -10.41 -4.60
CA ILE A 58 3.31 -11.69 -4.19
C ILE A 58 4.50 -12.06 -5.08
N LEU A 59 4.36 -11.90 -6.39
CA LEU A 59 5.41 -12.23 -7.36
C LEU A 59 6.64 -11.31 -7.26
N MET A 60 6.44 -10.02 -6.98
CA MET A 60 7.50 -9.01 -7.04
C MET A 60 8.10 -8.65 -5.67
N LYS A 61 7.40 -8.89 -4.56
CA LYS A 61 7.82 -8.40 -3.24
C LYS A 61 9.21 -8.90 -2.84
N GLY A 62 9.52 -10.18 -3.11
CA GLY A 62 10.83 -10.76 -2.83
C GLY A 62 11.95 -10.12 -3.64
N SER A 63 11.76 -9.94 -4.94
CA SER A 63 12.78 -9.35 -5.82
C SER A 63 12.98 -7.86 -5.55
N ILE A 64 11.91 -7.11 -5.26
CA ILE A 64 11.98 -5.70 -4.85
C ILE A 64 12.73 -5.57 -3.52
N PHE A 65 12.41 -6.41 -2.53
CA PHE A 65 13.10 -6.38 -1.24
C PHE A 65 14.58 -6.75 -1.37
N GLY A 66 14.90 -7.80 -2.15
CA GLY A 66 16.27 -8.17 -2.45
C GLY A 66 17.05 -7.07 -3.17
N PHE A 67 16.43 -6.36 -4.10
CA PHE A 67 17.01 -5.21 -4.77
C PHE A 67 17.33 -4.07 -3.79
N TYR A 68 16.44 -3.76 -2.85
CA TYR A 68 16.71 -2.74 -1.83
C TYR A 68 17.78 -3.15 -0.83
N LEU A 69 17.85 -4.43 -0.45
CA LEU A 69 18.97 -4.96 0.34
C LEU A 69 20.30 -4.81 -0.40
N PHE A 70 20.32 -5.07 -1.70
CA PHE A 70 21.50 -4.83 -2.55
C PHE A 70 21.89 -3.35 -2.57
N LEU A 71 20.95 -2.43 -2.79
CA LEU A 71 21.23 -0.99 -2.77
C LEU A 71 21.76 -0.50 -1.42
N TYR A 72 21.25 -1.05 -0.32
CA TYR A 72 21.64 -0.67 1.05
C TYR A 72 23.11 -0.95 1.36
N GLN A 73 23.78 -1.81 0.58
CA GLN A 73 25.22 -2.04 0.67
C GLN A 73 26.02 -0.78 0.28
N PHE A 74 25.44 0.09 -0.54
CA PHE A 74 26.03 1.34 -1.03
C PHE A 74 25.52 2.57 -0.26
N ARG A 75 24.95 2.37 0.93
CA ARG A 75 24.39 3.47 1.73
C ARG A 75 25.45 4.50 2.10
N ILE A 76 25.06 5.77 2.13
CA ILE A 76 25.91 6.88 2.54
C ILE A 76 25.94 7.01 4.07
N PHE A 77 24.80 6.81 4.72
CA PHE A 77 24.65 6.85 6.17
C PHE A 77 24.16 5.50 6.72
N GLU A 78 24.43 5.26 7.99
CA GLU A 78 23.81 4.17 8.74
C GLU A 78 22.89 4.79 9.80
N ILE A 79 21.67 5.13 9.41
CA ILE A 79 20.73 5.91 10.24
C ILE A 79 20.46 5.21 11.59
N ASN A 80 20.39 3.87 11.58
CA ASN A 80 20.19 3.04 12.78
C ASN A 80 21.30 3.21 13.83
N ALA A 81 22.51 3.60 13.41
CA ALA A 81 23.64 3.85 14.31
C ALA A 81 23.71 5.31 14.79
N ILE A 82 22.96 6.23 14.16
CA ILE A 82 23.02 7.67 14.43
C ILE A 82 21.94 8.10 15.44
N VAL A 83 20.74 7.50 15.36
CA VAL A 83 19.59 7.87 16.19
C VAL A 83 18.91 6.64 16.81
N PRO A 84 18.22 6.78 17.96
CA PRO A 84 17.51 5.66 18.56
C PRO A 84 16.38 5.13 17.65
N LEU A 85 16.04 3.85 17.79
CA LEU A 85 15.09 3.14 16.91
C LEU A 85 13.75 3.86 16.73
N TRP A 86 13.18 4.45 17.78
CA TRP A 86 11.90 5.17 17.67
C TRP A 86 12.01 6.39 16.74
N MET A 87 13.15 7.09 16.72
CA MET A 87 13.40 8.18 15.78
C MET A 87 13.58 7.63 14.37
N VAL A 88 14.28 6.50 14.19
CA VAL A 88 14.41 5.85 12.88
C VAL A 88 13.03 5.55 12.30
N VAL A 89 12.11 4.99 13.10
CA VAL A 89 10.75 4.68 12.66
C VAL A 89 10.01 5.95 12.22
N ILE A 90 10.06 7.03 12.99
CA ILE A 90 9.42 8.31 12.63
C ILE A 90 10.03 8.90 11.36
N LEU A 91 11.36 8.91 11.24
CA LEU A 91 12.05 9.41 10.04
C LEU A 91 11.69 8.56 8.82
N THR A 92 11.60 7.25 8.98
CA THR A 92 11.21 6.31 7.92
C THR A 92 9.78 6.59 7.47
N LEU A 93 8.85 6.78 8.41
CA LEU A 93 7.46 7.12 8.14
C LEU A 93 7.36 8.41 7.30
N VAL A 94 8.04 9.47 7.74
CA VAL A 94 8.06 10.76 7.04
C VAL A 94 8.69 10.63 5.65
N ALA A 95 9.76 9.86 5.51
CA ALA A 95 10.42 9.62 4.23
C ALA A 95 9.51 8.84 3.26
N ILE A 96 8.81 7.82 3.76
CA ILE A 96 7.84 7.04 2.98
C ILE A 96 6.74 7.95 2.45
N ASP A 97 6.10 8.74 3.32
CA ASP A 97 5.04 9.67 2.95
C ASP A 97 5.53 10.70 1.93
N PHE A 98 6.72 11.27 2.15
CA PHE A 98 7.30 12.26 1.24
C PHE A 98 7.59 11.69 -0.16
N ILE A 99 8.18 10.51 -0.23
CA ILE A 99 8.49 9.85 -1.51
C ILE A 99 7.20 9.41 -2.21
N TYR A 100 6.25 8.86 -1.45
CA TYR A 100 4.96 8.47 -1.98
C TYR A 100 4.17 9.67 -2.53
N TYR A 101 4.24 10.83 -1.87
CA TYR A 101 3.66 12.06 -2.39
C TYR A 101 4.18 12.37 -3.80
N TRP A 102 5.50 12.31 -4.02
CA TRP A 102 6.09 12.57 -5.34
C TRP A 102 5.73 11.50 -6.37
N PHE A 103 5.71 10.24 -5.96
CA PHE A 103 5.21 9.14 -6.81
C PHE A 103 3.77 9.41 -7.25
N HIS A 104 2.87 9.62 -6.29
CA HIS A 104 1.45 9.84 -6.53
C HIS A 104 1.21 11.10 -7.37
N ARG A 105 1.88 12.22 -7.04
CA ARG A 105 1.83 13.45 -7.84
C ARG A 105 2.31 13.21 -9.27
N THR A 106 3.38 12.44 -9.47
CA THR A 106 3.87 12.09 -10.80
C THR A 106 2.85 11.25 -11.56
N SER A 107 2.18 10.31 -10.88
CA SER A 107 1.07 9.51 -11.41
C SER A 107 -0.11 10.33 -11.91
N HIS A 108 -0.34 11.51 -11.32
CA HIS A 108 -1.37 12.46 -11.78
C HIS A 108 -0.89 13.46 -12.83
N ARG A 109 0.42 13.59 -13.07
CA ARG A 109 0.99 14.66 -13.92
C ARG A 109 1.68 14.15 -15.18
N VAL A 110 2.10 12.89 -15.21
CA VAL A 110 2.84 12.29 -16.33
C VAL A 110 2.01 11.19 -16.99
N ARG A 111 1.79 11.30 -18.31
CA ARG A 111 0.88 10.40 -19.07
C ARG A 111 1.20 8.92 -18.91
N PHE A 112 2.49 8.56 -18.85
CA PHE A 112 2.92 7.18 -18.66
C PHE A 112 2.48 6.64 -17.29
N PHE A 113 2.73 7.38 -16.21
CA PHE A 113 2.31 6.97 -14.88
C PHE A 113 0.79 7.06 -14.70
N TRP A 114 0.13 8.01 -15.36
CA TRP A 114 -1.33 8.08 -15.42
C TRP A 114 -1.94 6.83 -16.06
N ALA A 115 -1.35 6.28 -17.12
CA ALA A 115 -1.87 5.06 -17.74
C ALA A 115 -1.89 3.85 -16.78
N ILE A 116 -0.97 3.82 -15.82
CA ILE A 116 -0.91 2.80 -14.76
C ILE A 116 -1.91 3.13 -13.64
N HIS A 117 -2.02 4.41 -13.27
CA HIS A 117 -2.76 4.88 -12.11
C HIS A 117 -4.25 5.15 -12.36
N MET A 118 -4.68 5.41 -13.61
CA MET A 118 -6.05 5.80 -13.92
C MET A 118 -7.09 4.75 -13.52
N ASN A 119 -6.71 3.47 -13.52
CA ASN A 119 -7.60 2.37 -13.14
C ASN A 119 -7.99 2.42 -11.65
N HIS A 120 -7.20 3.07 -10.80
CA HIS A 120 -7.53 3.35 -9.41
C HIS A 120 -8.62 4.41 -9.32
N HIS A 121 -8.55 5.43 -10.19
CA HIS A 121 -9.49 6.55 -10.24
C HIS A 121 -10.68 6.35 -11.18
N SER A 122 -10.87 5.14 -11.72
CA SER A 122 -11.90 4.92 -12.75
C SER A 122 -13.29 4.65 -12.19
N SER A 123 -13.46 4.49 -10.86
CA SER A 123 -14.78 4.40 -10.25
C SER A 123 -15.42 5.78 -10.20
N GLU A 124 -16.67 5.88 -10.64
CA GLU A 124 -17.51 7.07 -10.47
C GLU A 124 -18.26 7.08 -9.12
N GLU A 125 -18.33 5.91 -8.46
CA GLU A 125 -19.04 5.74 -7.19
C GLU A 125 -18.07 5.74 -6.01
N MET A 126 -18.53 6.29 -4.89
CA MET A 126 -17.82 6.26 -3.61
C MET A 126 -18.48 5.22 -2.70
N ASN A 127 -17.76 4.14 -2.41
CA ASN A 127 -18.18 3.06 -1.52
C ASN A 127 -16.95 2.36 -0.89
N PHE A 128 -17.16 1.53 0.13
CA PHE A 128 -16.06 0.86 0.84
C PHE A 128 -15.28 -0.12 -0.04
N LEU A 129 -15.91 -0.81 -1.00
CA LEU A 129 -15.21 -1.74 -1.88
C LEU A 129 -14.20 -1.01 -2.78
N VAL A 130 -14.60 0.13 -3.34
CA VAL A 130 -13.74 0.97 -4.20
C VAL A 130 -12.50 1.46 -3.46
N SER A 131 -12.55 1.64 -2.13
CA SER A 131 -11.38 2.04 -1.33
C SER A 131 -10.22 1.04 -1.42
N LEU A 132 -10.49 -0.23 -1.72
CA LEU A 132 -9.50 -1.31 -1.83
C LEU A 132 -8.92 -1.46 -3.26
N ARG A 133 -9.39 -0.65 -4.22
CA ARG A 133 -9.08 -0.77 -5.66
C ARG A 133 -7.67 -0.27 -6.01
N GLN A 134 -6.64 -1.06 -5.72
CA GLN A 134 -5.26 -0.69 -6.06
C GLN A 134 -4.90 -1.09 -7.50
N ALA A 135 -4.14 -0.23 -8.19
CA ALA A 135 -3.65 -0.51 -9.55
C ALA A 135 -2.71 -1.72 -9.58
N TRP A 136 -2.81 -2.60 -10.58
CA TRP A 136 -2.01 -3.85 -10.64
C TRP A 136 -0.50 -3.59 -10.51
N PHE A 137 0.03 -2.67 -11.31
CA PHE A 137 1.48 -2.44 -11.39
C PHE A 137 1.99 -1.35 -10.44
N ASN A 138 1.13 -0.78 -9.58
CA ASN A 138 1.54 0.19 -8.56
C ASN A 138 2.79 -0.28 -7.76
N PRO A 139 2.85 -1.55 -7.31
CA PRO A 139 4.00 -2.06 -6.54
C PRO A 139 5.34 -2.02 -7.27
N VAL A 140 5.31 -2.13 -8.61
CA VAL A 140 6.51 -2.14 -9.47
C VAL A 140 6.93 -0.70 -9.80
N PHE A 141 5.97 0.16 -10.16
CA PHE A 141 6.27 1.51 -10.61
C PHE A 141 6.62 2.50 -9.49
N ARG A 142 6.39 2.14 -8.23
CA ARG A 142 6.96 2.88 -7.08
C ARG A 142 8.46 2.63 -6.86
N VAL A 143 9.02 1.53 -7.40
CA VAL A 143 10.42 1.14 -7.13
C VAL A 143 11.43 2.24 -7.50
N PRO A 144 11.35 2.90 -8.67
CA PRO A 144 12.27 3.98 -9.04
C PRO A 144 12.16 5.24 -8.16
N PHE A 145 11.12 5.37 -7.34
CA PHE A 145 10.99 6.48 -6.39
C PHE A 145 11.59 6.13 -5.03
N PHE A 146 11.41 4.88 -4.58
CA PHE A 146 11.85 4.44 -3.25
C PHE A 146 13.31 3.96 -3.20
N PHE A 147 13.97 3.73 -4.34
CA PHE A 147 15.37 3.27 -4.39
C PHE A 147 16.36 4.20 -3.67
N VAL A 148 16.02 5.48 -3.51
CA VAL A 148 16.82 6.49 -2.80
C VAL A 148 16.89 6.21 -1.29
N MET A 149 15.85 5.64 -0.69
CA MET A 149 15.82 5.36 0.75
C MET A 149 16.99 4.46 1.21
N PRO A 150 17.21 3.25 0.63
CA PRO A 150 18.34 2.42 1.04
C PRO A 150 19.70 3.06 0.73
N LEU A 151 19.82 3.86 -0.32
CA LEU A 151 21.06 4.58 -0.65
C LEU A 151 21.39 5.71 0.34
N ILE A 152 20.37 6.39 0.88
CA ILE A 152 20.57 7.36 1.96
C ILE A 152 20.99 6.64 3.24
N GLY A 153 20.41 5.48 3.54
CA GLY A 153 20.69 4.72 4.77
C GLY A 153 19.49 4.29 5.57
N PHE A 154 18.28 4.35 4.99
CA PHE A 154 17.09 3.77 5.62
C PHE A 154 17.14 2.25 5.46
N ASP A 155 17.06 1.55 6.59
CA ASP A 155 17.09 0.08 6.62
C ASP A 155 15.90 -0.50 5.85
N PRO A 156 16.13 -1.39 4.86
CA PRO A 156 15.05 -1.97 4.07
C PRO A 156 14.04 -2.78 4.89
N THR A 157 14.45 -3.40 6.00
CA THR A 157 13.58 -4.18 6.89
C THR A 157 12.67 -3.25 7.68
N ILE A 158 13.22 -2.18 8.25
CA ILE A 158 12.42 -1.15 8.95
C ILE A 158 11.48 -0.48 7.95
N THR A 159 11.97 -0.12 6.76
CA THR A 159 11.16 0.48 5.69
C THR A 159 10.02 -0.44 5.26
N LEU A 160 10.25 -1.76 5.17
CA LEU A 160 9.21 -2.74 4.85
C LEU A 160 8.12 -2.80 5.93
N VAL A 161 8.50 -2.82 7.21
CA VAL A 161 7.56 -2.88 8.34
C VAL A 161 6.78 -1.57 8.46
N VAL A 162 7.46 -0.43 8.44
CA VAL A 162 6.81 0.89 8.51
C VAL A 162 5.91 1.10 7.30
N GLY A 163 6.38 0.74 6.10
CA GLY A 163 5.59 0.84 4.87
C GLY A 163 4.36 -0.06 4.85
N ALA A 164 4.41 -1.25 5.48
CA ALA A 164 3.22 -2.05 5.69
C ALA A 164 2.20 -1.34 6.59
N GLY A 165 2.67 -0.67 7.65
CA GLY A 165 1.83 0.19 8.50
C GLY A 165 1.24 1.40 7.76
N SER A 166 2.01 2.02 6.85
CA SER A 166 1.57 3.17 6.06
C SER A 166 0.37 2.90 5.15
N THR A 167 0.12 1.63 4.81
CA THR A 167 -1.06 1.25 4.03
C THR A 167 -2.39 1.57 4.74
N LEU A 168 -2.38 1.73 6.06
CA LEU A 168 -3.56 2.10 6.85
C LEU A 168 -4.12 3.48 6.49
N TRP A 169 -3.31 4.39 5.94
CA TRP A 169 -3.74 5.70 5.42
C TRP A 169 -3.43 5.87 3.92
N ALA A 170 -3.42 4.76 3.18
CA ALA A 170 -3.33 4.71 1.72
C ALA A 170 -1.99 5.16 1.10
N VAL A 171 -0.87 4.83 1.79
CA VAL A 171 0.51 5.00 1.32
C VAL A 171 1.19 3.65 1.05
#